data_AF-A0A439DCQ5-F1
#
_entry.id   AF-A0A439DCQ5-F1
#
_cell.length_a   1.000
_cell.length_b   1.000
_cell.length_c   1.000
_cell.angle_alpha   90.00
_cell.angle_beta   90.00
_cell.angle_gamma   90.00
#
_symmetry.space_group_name_H-M   'P 1'
#
loop_
_entity.id
_entity.type
_entity.pdbx_description
1 polymer ?
#
loop_
_entity_poly.entity_id
_entity_poly.type
_entity_poly.pdbx_seq_one_letter_code
_entity_poly.pdbx_strand_id
1 'polypeptide(L)'
;MPLFAPEDVNTPVLSQFSLKNKVAAVTGGARGIGVQVVRGLAEAGTDVALIYSNSSDAPEIATKISMETGVRVETFQCDVRSRDDAARVVDEIASKFGRLDVMVANAGVCANIPNLEYTEETWKSNNSVNLDGVMWTAQAAGRIFKKQGRGNLIITASVSAILVNIPQTQAAYKASKAAVDKLWFFFFFIIILFATVPWLPESPRWLIAHQHVNEAIPIIAALEEKDSDDVVVVKTLQDIQYSVSYELEHSIPWKYLLRGKKGDGHDTKTLRRLLLGAGTQFMQQFGGINIMSYYLPTVGQQLAFLAITIILRFVDISANSMLGVPWLYPTEINCLPLRTKGAAVATCTNWITNSIIVEITPIGINNLGWKFWIVWTLTNTAFLPIIYFVYPETANRTLEDLDFYYRSNPSLIVTTNRAVTSSKRPQEYINREQEEMAEIRRRASVHEAYNKNAANQ
;
A
#
# COMPACT_ATOMS: atom_id res chain seq x y z
N MET A 1 -16.38 -6.34 -1.48
CA MET A 1 -17.26 -7.33 -0.79
C MET A 1 -18.67 -6.83 -0.99
N PRO A 2 -19.57 -7.53 -1.67
CA PRO A 2 -20.91 -7.02 -1.82
C PRO A 2 -21.52 -6.93 -0.41
N LEU A 3 -22.04 -5.75 -0.05
CA LEU A 3 -23.03 -5.64 1.02
C LEU A 3 -24.06 -6.73 0.74
N PHE A 4 -24.37 -7.55 1.74
CA PHE A 4 -25.24 -8.73 1.60
C PHE A 4 -26.44 -8.43 0.69
N ALA A 5 -26.44 -9.01 -0.52
CA ALA A 5 -27.58 -8.93 -1.41
C ALA A 5 -28.62 -9.92 -0.86
N PRO A 6 -29.86 -9.48 -0.56
CA PRO A 6 -30.90 -10.41 -0.15
C PRO A 6 -31.09 -11.48 -1.24
N GLU A 7 -31.29 -12.73 -0.82
CA GLU A 7 -31.40 -13.88 -1.74
C GLU A 7 -32.51 -13.68 -2.78
N ASP A 8 -33.56 -12.92 -2.44
CA ASP A 8 -34.57 -12.44 -3.36
C ASP A 8 -34.90 -10.96 -3.09
N VAL A 9 -34.65 -10.11 -4.08
CA VAL A 9 -34.89 -8.66 -4.01
C VAL A 9 -36.39 -8.32 -4.03
N ASN A 10 -37.22 -9.24 -4.51
CA ASN A 10 -38.68 -9.05 -4.61
C ASN A 10 -39.43 -9.41 -3.32
N THR A 11 -38.75 -10.00 -2.34
CA THR A 11 -39.36 -10.33 -1.03
C THR A 11 -39.85 -9.06 -0.33
N PRO A 12 -41.03 -9.07 0.32
CA PRO A 12 -41.56 -7.89 1.00
C PRO A 12 -40.55 -7.28 1.97
N VAL A 13 -40.40 -5.95 1.98
CA VAL A 13 -39.35 -5.23 2.73
C VAL A 13 -39.24 -5.65 4.21
N LEU A 14 -40.37 -5.87 4.91
CA LEU A 14 -40.36 -6.30 6.31
C LEU A 14 -39.78 -7.71 6.52
N SER A 15 -39.92 -8.60 5.53
CA SER A 15 -39.33 -9.93 5.58
C SER A 15 -37.81 -9.89 5.52
N GLN A 16 -37.23 -8.88 4.85
CA GLN A 16 -35.79 -8.68 4.75
C GLN A 16 -35.16 -8.28 6.10
N PHE A 17 -35.94 -7.67 6.99
CA PHE A 17 -35.53 -7.34 8.36
C PHE A 17 -35.69 -8.50 9.35
N SER A 18 -36.31 -9.62 8.94
CA SER A 18 -36.47 -10.76 9.84
C SER A 18 -35.14 -11.41 10.16
N LEU A 19 -34.90 -11.64 11.44
CA LEU A 19 -33.71 -12.32 11.96
C LEU A 19 -34.07 -13.68 12.60
N LYS A 20 -35.20 -14.27 12.19
CA LYS A 20 -35.61 -15.61 12.64
C LYS A 20 -34.49 -16.64 12.41
N ASN A 21 -34.30 -17.52 13.39
CA ASN A 21 -33.28 -18.59 13.38
C ASN A 21 -31.82 -18.08 13.34
N LYS A 22 -31.59 -16.82 13.70
CA LYS A 22 -30.26 -16.25 13.88
C LYS A 22 -29.96 -16.05 15.37
N VAL A 23 -28.68 -15.89 15.67
CA VAL A 23 -28.19 -15.61 17.01
C VAL A 23 -27.40 -14.31 17.01
N ALA A 24 -27.77 -13.39 17.90
CA ALA A 24 -27.09 -12.12 18.08
C ALA A 24 -26.47 -12.03 19.48
N ALA A 25 -25.33 -11.38 19.61
CA ALA A 25 -24.73 -11.07 20.90
C ALA A 25 -24.41 -9.58 21.00
N VAL A 26 -24.70 -8.96 22.16
CA VAL A 26 -24.63 -7.51 22.36
C VAL A 26 -23.84 -7.19 23.63
N THR A 27 -22.69 -6.52 23.50
CA THR A 27 -21.92 -6.03 24.66
C THR A 27 -22.51 -4.75 25.23
N GLY A 28 -22.46 -4.60 26.56
CA GLY A 28 -23.14 -3.50 27.23
C GLY A 28 -24.67 -3.56 27.10
N GLY A 29 -25.23 -4.77 26.93
CA GLY A 29 -26.65 -5.00 26.67
C GLY A 29 -27.59 -4.71 27.85
N ALA A 30 -27.04 -4.47 29.06
CA ALA A 30 -27.83 -4.27 30.28
C ALA A 30 -28.28 -2.81 30.54
N ARG A 31 -27.84 -1.83 29.74
CA ARG A 31 -28.27 -0.42 29.92
C ARG A 31 -28.35 0.39 28.63
N GLY A 32 -29.15 1.45 28.64
CA GLY A 32 -29.19 2.49 27.60
C GLY A 32 -29.43 1.93 26.19
N ILE A 33 -28.55 2.30 25.25
CA ILE A 33 -28.61 1.85 23.84
C ILE A 33 -28.58 0.32 23.74
N GLY A 34 -27.77 -0.35 24.57
CA GLY A 34 -27.62 -1.80 24.49
C GLY A 34 -28.94 -2.55 24.74
N VAL A 35 -29.76 -2.10 25.69
CA VAL A 35 -31.08 -2.71 25.97
C VAL A 35 -32.02 -2.57 24.79
N GLN A 36 -32.02 -1.40 24.13
CA GLN A 36 -32.88 -1.17 22.97
C GLN A 36 -32.41 -1.97 21.75
N VAL A 37 -31.09 -2.14 21.58
CA VAL A 37 -30.55 -3.02 20.55
C VAL A 37 -30.94 -4.48 20.81
N VAL A 38 -30.82 -4.96 22.05
CA VAL A 38 -31.26 -6.31 22.43
C VAL A 38 -32.76 -6.50 22.15
N ARG A 39 -33.59 -5.53 22.56
CA ARG A 39 -35.05 -5.55 22.30
C ARG A 39 -35.36 -5.57 20.81
N GLY A 40 -34.78 -4.67 20.01
CA GLY A 40 -35.06 -4.59 18.57
C GLY A 40 -34.61 -5.85 17.81
N LEU A 41 -33.48 -6.45 18.22
CA LEU A 41 -33.03 -7.73 17.70
C LEU A 41 -34.02 -8.86 18.07
N ALA A 42 -34.45 -8.91 19.33
CA ALA A 42 -35.42 -9.89 19.80
C ALA A 42 -36.78 -9.76 19.11
N GLU A 43 -37.28 -8.53 18.91
CA GLU A 43 -38.52 -8.24 18.15
C GLU A 43 -38.41 -8.65 16.68
N ALA A 44 -37.22 -8.62 16.09
CA ALA A 44 -36.95 -9.14 14.75
C ALA A 44 -36.93 -10.69 14.69
N GLY A 45 -37.05 -11.37 15.82
CA GLY A 45 -37.17 -12.82 15.94
C GLY A 45 -35.84 -13.57 16.15
N THR A 46 -34.76 -12.87 16.52
CA THR A 46 -33.46 -13.50 16.77
C THR A 46 -33.32 -13.90 18.24
N ASP A 47 -32.61 -15.00 18.50
CA ASP A 47 -32.16 -15.29 19.86
C ASP A 47 -31.00 -14.35 20.23
N VAL A 48 -30.99 -13.84 21.46
CA VAL A 48 -30.04 -12.78 21.87
C VAL A 48 -29.26 -13.16 23.12
N ALA A 49 -27.93 -13.09 23.03
CA ALA A 49 -27.02 -13.10 24.16
C ALA A 49 -26.73 -11.67 24.63
N LEU A 50 -27.27 -11.32 25.80
CA LEU A 50 -27.05 -10.03 26.46
C LEU A 50 -25.75 -10.10 27.28
N ILE A 51 -24.72 -9.39 26.85
CA ILE A 51 -23.43 -9.36 27.54
C ILE A 51 -23.32 -8.11 28.41
N TYR A 52 -22.94 -8.29 29.68
CA TYR A 52 -22.79 -7.21 30.65
C TYR A 52 -21.53 -7.39 31.50
N SER A 53 -20.99 -6.29 32.06
CA SER A 53 -19.85 -6.35 32.98
C SER A 53 -20.33 -6.41 34.43
N ASN A 54 -20.90 -5.30 34.93
CA ASN A 54 -21.45 -5.17 36.26
C ASN A 54 -22.89 -4.63 36.17
N SER A 55 -23.87 -5.51 36.40
CA SER A 55 -25.29 -5.16 36.50
C SER A 55 -26.02 -6.26 37.27
N SER A 56 -26.73 -5.90 38.33
CA SER A 56 -27.65 -6.79 39.05
C SER A 56 -28.92 -7.09 38.26
N ASP A 57 -29.32 -6.13 37.42
CA ASP A 57 -30.65 -6.12 36.79
C ASP A 57 -30.65 -6.81 35.42
N ALA A 58 -29.47 -7.18 34.91
CA ALA A 58 -29.33 -7.83 33.61
C ALA A 58 -30.21 -9.09 33.43
N PRO A 59 -30.30 -10.02 34.41
CA PRO A 59 -31.18 -11.19 34.29
C PRO A 59 -32.66 -10.83 34.23
N GLU A 60 -33.10 -9.82 34.99
CA GLU A 60 -34.49 -9.35 34.99
C GLU A 60 -34.86 -8.71 33.65
N ILE A 61 -33.96 -7.86 33.12
CA ILE A 61 -34.12 -7.23 31.79
C ILE A 61 -34.23 -8.30 30.70
N ALA A 62 -33.33 -9.30 30.71
CA ALA A 62 -33.36 -10.39 29.74
C ALA A 62 -34.67 -11.19 29.83
N THR A 63 -35.10 -11.52 31.04
CA THR A 63 -36.36 -12.26 31.29
C THR A 63 -37.56 -11.49 30.77
N LYS A 64 -37.62 -10.18 31.03
CA LYS A 64 -38.70 -9.31 30.54
C LYS A 64 -38.75 -9.26 29.01
N ILE A 65 -37.61 -9.06 28.35
CA ILE A 65 -37.55 -9.01 26.88
C ILE A 65 -37.94 -10.36 26.29
N SER A 66 -37.44 -11.46 26.86
CA SER A 66 -37.78 -12.83 26.46
C SER A 66 -39.29 -13.09 26.54
N MET A 67 -39.95 -12.67 27.63
CA MET A 67 -41.41 -12.81 27.80
C MET A 67 -42.20 -11.98 26.79
N GLU A 68 -41.77 -10.76 26.49
CA GLU A 68 -42.48 -9.85 25.58
C GLU A 68 -42.33 -10.24 24.10
N THR A 69 -41.21 -10.84 23.72
CA THR A 69 -40.87 -11.14 22.32
C THR A 69 -41.03 -12.61 21.95
N GLY A 70 -41.04 -13.52 22.94
CA GLY A 70 -41.14 -14.96 22.74
C GLY A 70 -39.87 -15.62 22.19
N VAL A 71 -38.73 -14.90 22.15
CA VAL A 71 -37.43 -15.44 21.74
C VAL A 71 -36.52 -15.69 22.95
N ARG A 72 -35.48 -16.49 22.77
CA ARG A 72 -34.54 -16.81 23.85
C ARG A 72 -33.59 -15.64 24.06
N VAL A 73 -33.66 -15.01 25.23
CA VAL A 73 -32.70 -13.99 25.68
C VAL A 73 -31.98 -14.46 26.93
N GLU A 74 -30.65 -14.60 26.84
CA GLU A 74 -29.82 -15.05 27.97
C GLU A 74 -28.69 -14.08 28.27
N THR A 75 -28.27 -14.04 29.53
CA THR A 75 -27.26 -13.10 30.00
C THR A 75 -25.89 -13.74 30.18
N PHE A 76 -24.84 -13.03 29.81
CA PHE A 76 -23.45 -13.45 29.98
C PHE A 76 -22.64 -12.35 30.61
N GLN A 77 -21.92 -12.67 31.70
CA GLN A 77 -21.01 -11.73 32.33
C GLN A 77 -19.66 -11.74 31.61
N CYS A 78 -19.20 -10.58 31.17
CA CYS A 78 -17.92 -10.39 30.48
C CYS A 78 -17.31 -9.02 30.78
N ASP A 79 -16.04 -9.02 31.13
CA ASP A 79 -15.21 -7.82 31.09
C ASP A 79 -14.53 -7.69 29.73
N VAL A 80 -15.07 -6.83 28.86
CA VAL A 80 -14.53 -6.58 27.53
C VAL A 80 -13.08 -6.08 27.53
N ARG A 81 -12.56 -5.56 28.66
CA ARG A 81 -11.15 -5.14 28.76
C ARG A 81 -10.19 -6.33 28.68
N SER A 82 -10.65 -7.53 29.04
CA SER A 82 -9.87 -8.76 29.02
C SER A 82 -10.08 -9.51 27.71
N ARG A 83 -8.98 -9.72 26.97
CA ARG A 83 -9.00 -10.50 25.73
C ARG A 83 -9.46 -11.94 25.94
N ASP A 84 -8.99 -12.57 27.01
CA ASP A 84 -9.28 -13.98 27.29
C ASP A 84 -10.73 -14.15 27.74
N ASP A 85 -11.26 -13.20 28.52
CA ASP A 85 -12.65 -13.24 28.97
C ASP A 85 -13.63 -13.00 27.81
N ALA A 86 -13.34 -12.02 26.95
CA ALA A 86 -14.12 -11.79 25.73
C ALA A 86 -14.13 -13.02 24.81
N ALA A 87 -12.98 -13.67 24.61
CA ALA A 87 -12.89 -14.89 23.82
C ALA A 87 -13.71 -16.04 24.45
N ARG A 88 -13.54 -16.27 25.76
CA ARG A 88 -14.26 -17.30 26.52
C ARG A 88 -15.78 -17.14 26.40
N VAL A 89 -16.30 -15.94 26.65
CA VAL A 89 -17.75 -15.68 26.65
C VAL A 89 -18.33 -15.81 25.24
N VAL A 90 -17.63 -15.30 24.22
CA VAL A 90 -18.11 -15.41 22.84
C VAL A 90 -18.10 -16.87 22.34
N ASP A 91 -17.11 -17.67 22.73
CA ASP A 91 -17.08 -19.11 22.45
C ASP A 91 -18.18 -19.86 23.24
N GLU A 92 -18.45 -19.46 24.49
CA GLU A 92 -19.54 -20.00 25.30
C GLU A 92 -20.91 -19.74 24.65
N ILE A 93 -21.14 -18.52 24.16
CA ILE A 93 -22.36 -18.15 23.43
C ILE A 93 -22.50 -19.00 22.17
N ALA A 94 -21.44 -19.10 21.36
CA ALA A 94 -21.48 -19.90 20.14
C ALA A 94 -21.74 -21.39 20.41
N SER A 95 -21.21 -21.93 21.52
CA SER A 95 -21.48 -23.32 21.94
C SER A 95 -22.93 -23.49 22.41
N LYS A 96 -23.45 -22.57 23.22
CA LYS A 96 -24.78 -22.68 23.85
C LYS A 96 -25.94 -22.41 22.89
N PHE A 97 -25.73 -21.53 21.91
CA PHE A 97 -26.71 -21.23 20.86
C PHE A 97 -26.42 -21.97 19.54
N GLY A 98 -25.28 -22.68 19.45
CA GLY A 98 -24.84 -23.44 18.28
C GLY A 98 -24.25 -22.61 17.13
N ARG A 99 -24.42 -21.29 17.15
CA ARG A 99 -23.96 -20.35 16.11
C ARG A 99 -23.87 -18.92 16.64
N LEU A 100 -23.21 -18.05 15.89
CA LEU A 100 -23.23 -16.59 16.10
C LEU A 100 -23.35 -15.88 14.75
N ASP A 101 -24.42 -15.13 14.52
CA ASP A 101 -24.66 -14.44 13.23
C ASP A 101 -24.40 -12.94 13.31
N VAL A 102 -24.72 -12.32 14.44
CA VAL A 102 -24.57 -10.87 14.64
C VAL A 102 -23.81 -10.62 15.94
N MET A 103 -22.74 -9.83 15.87
CA MET A 103 -22.04 -9.34 17.05
C MET A 103 -22.16 -7.82 17.10
N VAL A 104 -22.67 -7.28 18.18
CA VAL A 104 -22.76 -5.83 18.43
C VAL A 104 -21.78 -5.44 19.53
N ALA A 105 -20.68 -4.80 19.14
CA ALA A 105 -19.69 -4.23 20.05
C ALA A 105 -20.15 -2.84 20.51
N ASN A 106 -20.97 -2.81 21.56
CA ASN A 106 -21.62 -1.60 22.06
C ASN A 106 -21.13 -1.14 23.44
N ALA A 107 -20.43 -2.00 24.19
CA ALA A 107 -19.85 -1.61 25.48
C ALA A 107 -18.98 -0.34 25.35
N GLY A 108 -19.22 0.62 26.23
CA GLY A 108 -18.49 1.87 26.23
C GLY A 108 -18.62 2.66 27.53
N VAL A 109 -17.60 3.49 27.78
CA VAL A 109 -17.51 4.40 28.92
C VAL A 109 -17.13 5.79 28.44
N CYS A 110 -17.59 6.83 29.14
CA CYS A 110 -17.22 8.20 28.83
C CYS A 110 -16.85 8.91 30.13
N ALA A 111 -15.63 9.42 30.19
CA ALA A 111 -15.17 10.26 31.28
C ALA A 111 -15.13 11.72 30.82
N ASN A 112 -15.77 12.61 31.57
CA ASN A 112 -15.75 14.06 31.31
C ASN A 112 -14.64 14.70 32.17
N ILE A 113 -13.43 14.73 31.63
CA ILE A 113 -12.21 15.19 32.31
C ILE A 113 -11.58 16.30 31.47
N PRO A 114 -11.20 17.45 32.06
CA PRO A 114 -10.45 18.50 31.37
C PRO A 114 -9.20 17.93 30.67
N ASN A 115 -8.90 18.43 29.47
CA ASN A 115 -7.89 17.79 28.61
C ASN A 115 -6.49 17.69 29.25
N LEU A 116 -6.13 18.63 30.13
CA LEU A 116 -4.84 18.66 30.82
C LEU A 116 -4.81 17.85 32.11
N GLU A 117 -5.95 17.32 32.57
CA GLU A 117 -6.09 16.59 33.84
C GLU A 117 -6.16 15.07 33.65
N TYR A 118 -6.00 14.58 32.41
CA TYR A 118 -5.94 13.15 32.16
C TYR A 118 -4.68 12.54 32.76
N THR A 119 -4.88 11.52 33.61
CA THR A 119 -3.81 10.63 34.07
C THR A 119 -3.65 9.44 33.13
N GLU A 120 -2.50 8.76 33.18
CA GLU A 120 -2.29 7.51 32.43
C GLU A 120 -3.36 6.47 32.75
N GLU A 121 -3.79 6.39 34.00
CA GLU A 121 -4.81 5.44 34.48
C GLU A 121 -6.19 5.74 33.89
N THR A 122 -6.61 7.01 33.90
CA THR A 122 -7.92 7.40 33.34
C THR A 122 -7.94 7.26 31.82
N TRP A 123 -6.85 7.60 31.15
CA TRP A 123 -6.66 7.38 29.71
C TRP A 123 -6.72 5.89 29.37
N LYS A 124 -5.95 5.06 30.08
CA LYS A 124 -5.91 3.61 29.87
C LYS A 124 -7.26 2.96 30.16
N SER A 125 -7.94 3.34 31.23
CA SER A 125 -9.27 2.83 31.56
C SER A 125 -10.29 3.11 30.44
N ASN A 126 -10.31 4.33 29.91
CA ASN A 126 -11.22 4.73 28.83
C ASN A 126 -10.94 3.94 27.53
N ASN A 127 -9.67 3.87 27.11
CA ASN A 127 -9.28 3.14 25.90
C ASN A 127 -9.43 1.61 26.05
N SER A 128 -9.18 1.05 27.23
CA SER A 128 -9.30 -0.39 27.48
C SER A 128 -10.72 -0.91 27.24
N VAL A 129 -11.74 -0.07 27.46
CA VAL A 129 -13.13 -0.42 27.18
C VAL A 129 -13.51 -0.05 25.75
N ASN A 130 -13.26 1.19 25.35
CA ASN A 130 -13.79 1.73 24.09
C ASN A 130 -13.04 1.28 22.84
N LEU A 131 -11.75 0.99 22.95
CA LEU A 131 -10.89 0.59 21.84
C LEU A 131 -10.52 -0.88 21.96
N ASP A 132 -9.82 -1.25 23.03
CA ASP A 132 -9.35 -2.64 23.22
C ASP A 132 -10.52 -3.60 23.34
N GLY A 133 -11.56 -3.22 24.11
CA GLY A 133 -12.75 -4.05 24.26
C GLY A 133 -13.53 -4.28 22.96
N VAL A 134 -13.57 -3.28 22.07
CA VAL A 134 -14.12 -3.46 20.72
C VAL A 134 -13.24 -4.42 19.91
N MET A 135 -11.92 -4.27 19.97
CA MET A 135 -10.98 -5.13 19.26
C MET A 135 -11.05 -6.59 19.72
N TRP A 136 -11.11 -6.85 21.02
CA TRP A 136 -11.23 -8.20 21.57
C TRP A 136 -12.56 -8.85 21.22
N THR A 137 -13.64 -8.08 21.32
CA THR A 137 -14.98 -8.50 20.89
C THR A 137 -14.99 -8.88 19.40
N ALA A 138 -14.45 -8.01 18.55
CA ALA A 138 -14.36 -8.22 17.11
C ALA A 138 -13.48 -9.42 16.75
N GLN A 139 -12.33 -9.57 17.43
CA GLN A 139 -11.42 -10.69 17.23
C GLN A 139 -12.07 -12.03 17.62
N ALA A 140 -12.78 -12.08 18.74
CA ALA A 140 -13.48 -13.28 19.18
C ALA A 140 -14.59 -13.68 18.20
N ALA A 141 -15.47 -12.73 17.83
CA ALA A 141 -16.53 -12.98 16.86
C ALA A 141 -15.97 -13.35 15.47
N GLY A 142 -14.91 -12.68 15.03
CA GLY A 142 -14.25 -12.94 13.75
C GLY A 142 -13.69 -14.36 13.62
N ARG A 143 -13.22 -14.97 14.71
CA ARG A 143 -12.79 -16.39 14.71
C ARG A 143 -13.95 -17.33 14.42
N ILE A 144 -15.13 -17.05 14.97
CA ILE A 144 -16.35 -17.84 14.72
C ILE A 144 -16.85 -17.59 13.30
N PHE A 145 -16.96 -16.33 12.88
CA PHE A 145 -17.41 -15.97 11.54
C PHE A 145 -16.54 -16.60 10.45
N LYS A 146 -15.22 -16.64 10.65
CA LYS A 146 -14.29 -17.33 9.76
C LYS A 146 -14.57 -18.83 9.65
N LYS A 147 -14.89 -19.50 10.76
CA LYS A 147 -15.25 -20.93 10.76
C LYS A 147 -16.60 -21.18 10.08
N GLN A 148 -17.57 -20.28 10.27
CA GLN A 148 -18.92 -20.39 9.70
C GLN A 148 -19.00 -19.92 8.23
N GLY A 149 -18.01 -19.17 7.75
CA GLY A 149 -18.01 -18.50 6.44
C GLY A 149 -18.92 -17.27 6.34
N ARG A 150 -19.60 -16.89 7.43
CA ARG A 150 -20.53 -15.74 7.49
C ARG A 150 -20.63 -15.16 8.89
N GLY A 151 -20.97 -13.87 8.95
CA GLY A 151 -21.30 -13.14 10.17
C GLY A 151 -21.31 -11.63 9.95
N ASN A 152 -22.04 -10.90 10.79
CA ASN A 152 -22.16 -9.45 10.75
C ASN A 152 -21.62 -8.86 12.05
N LEU A 153 -20.64 -7.97 11.95
CA LEU A 153 -20.10 -7.21 13.08
C LEU A 153 -20.60 -5.77 13.01
N ILE A 154 -21.25 -5.32 14.07
CA ILE A 154 -21.74 -3.95 14.24
C ILE A 154 -20.98 -3.34 15.39
N ILE A 155 -20.45 -2.13 15.21
CA ILE A 155 -19.68 -1.43 16.24
C ILE A 155 -20.35 -0.10 16.54
N THR A 156 -20.63 0.16 17.82
CA THR A 156 -21.18 1.44 18.25
C THR A 156 -20.06 2.46 18.41
N ALA A 157 -19.87 3.28 17.37
CA ALA A 157 -18.95 4.42 17.39
C ALA A 157 -19.56 5.62 18.15
N SER A 158 -19.36 6.85 17.67
CA SER A 158 -20.00 8.05 18.21
C SER A 158 -19.86 9.22 17.24
N VAL A 159 -20.80 10.18 17.25
CA VAL A 159 -20.60 11.49 16.60
C VAL A 159 -19.36 12.21 17.14
N SER A 160 -18.99 11.94 18.40
CA SER A 160 -17.76 12.43 19.03
C SER A 160 -16.47 11.91 18.36
N ALA A 161 -16.56 10.94 17.45
CA ALA A 161 -15.45 10.52 16.59
C ALA A 161 -15.08 11.57 15.53
N ILE A 162 -16.03 12.45 15.17
CA ILE A 162 -15.91 13.42 14.08
C ILE A 162 -15.96 14.86 14.62
N LEU A 163 -16.70 15.08 15.72
CA LEU A 163 -16.95 16.41 16.28
C LEU A 163 -16.43 16.57 17.71
N VAL A 164 -16.07 17.79 18.07
CA VAL A 164 -15.72 18.17 19.43
C VAL A 164 -16.99 18.64 20.16
N ASN A 165 -17.53 17.82 21.06
CA ASN A 165 -18.61 18.23 21.95
C ASN A 165 -18.17 19.40 22.84
N ILE A 166 -19.03 20.42 22.97
CA ILE A 166 -18.90 21.59 23.84
C ILE A 166 -20.21 21.68 24.66
N PRO A 167 -20.17 21.90 25.99
CA PRO A 167 -19.02 22.25 26.81
C PRO A 167 -18.18 21.07 27.34
N GLN A 168 -18.54 19.81 27.04
CA GLN A 168 -17.88 18.64 27.64
C GLN A 168 -16.47 18.38 27.10
N THR A 169 -15.48 18.34 28.01
CA THR A 169 -14.08 18.00 27.69
C THR A 169 -13.87 16.50 27.81
N GLN A 170 -13.72 15.83 26.67
CA GLN A 170 -13.73 14.36 26.56
C GLN A 170 -12.70 13.87 25.55
N ALA A 171 -11.47 14.38 25.58
CA ALA A 171 -10.44 14.08 24.58
C ALA A 171 -10.17 12.57 24.40
N ALA A 172 -10.00 11.83 25.50
CA ALA A 172 -9.74 10.38 25.44
C ALA A 172 -10.89 9.60 24.81
N TYR A 173 -12.14 9.95 25.16
CA TYR A 173 -13.32 9.33 24.58
C TYR A 173 -13.40 9.58 23.07
N LYS A 174 -13.24 10.84 22.64
CA LYS A 174 -13.24 11.26 21.23
C LYS A 174 -12.16 10.50 20.43
N ALA A 175 -10.94 10.45 20.95
CA ALA A 175 -9.84 9.70 20.35
C ALA A 175 -10.16 8.20 20.21
N SER A 176 -10.69 7.57 21.27
CA SER A 176 -11.05 6.15 21.24
C SER A 176 -12.15 5.86 20.21
N LYS A 177 -13.17 6.72 20.09
CA LYS A 177 -14.27 6.55 19.12
C LYS A 177 -13.82 6.84 17.69
N ALA A 178 -12.92 7.79 17.48
CA ALA A 178 -12.28 8.03 16.19
C ALA A 178 -11.43 6.84 15.76
N ALA A 179 -10.65 6.24 16.66
CA ALA A 179 -9.86 5.05 16.36
C ALA A 179 -10.75 3.88 15.91
N VAL A 180 -11.86 3.66 16.60
CA VAL A 180 -12.83 2.61 16.25
C VAL A 180 -13.55 2.91 14.92
N ASP A 181 -13.91 4.17 14.64
CA ASP A 181 -14.47 4.57 13.34
C ASP A 181 -13.46 4.36 12.20
N LYS A 182 -12.17 4.64 12.41
CA LYS A 182 -11.17 4.50 11.33
C LYS A 182 -10.72 3.06 11.06
N LEU A 183 -11.09 2.07 11.87
CA LEU A 183 -10.77 0.66 11.62
C LEU A 183 -11.29 0.16 10.25
N TRP A 184 -12.45 0.65 9.79
CA TRP A 184 -12.99 0.27 8.47
C TRP A 184 -12.42 1.12 7.33
N PHE A 185 -11.89 2.31 7.63
CA PHE A 185 -11.43 3.28 6.62
C PHE A 185 -10.16 2.83 5.87
N PHE A 186 -9.30 2.02 6.49
CA PHE A 186 -8.14 1.43 5.79
C PHE A 186 -8.55 0.54 4.62
N PHE A 187 -9.69 -0.14 4.73
CA PHE A 187 -10.21 -0.98 3.65
C PHE A 187 -10.80 -0.16 2.50
N PHE A 188 -11.25 1.08 2.75
CA PHE A 188 -11.80 1.95 1.71
C PHE A 188 -10.80 2.25 0.60
N PHE A 189 -9.57 2.66 0.96
CA PHE A 189 -8.52 2.93 -0.05
C PHE A 189 -8.09 1.68 -0.80
N ILE A 190 -8.00 0.54 -0.09
CA ILE A 190 -7.69 -0.75 -0.71
C ILE A 190 -8.79 -1.12 -1.72
N ILE A 191 -10.07 -0.93 -1.38
CA ILE A 191 -11.19 -1.19 -2.28
C ILE A 191 -11.13 -0.31 -3.52
N ILE A 192 -10.86 0.99 -3.39
CA ILE A 192 -10.69 1.88 -4.53
C ILE A 192 -9.55 1.37 -5.42
N LEU A 193 -8.41 1.04 -4.83
CA LEU A 193 -7.24 0.57 -5.56
C LEU A 193 -7.55 -0.72 -6.32
N PHE A 194 -8.14 -1.73 -5.66
CA PHE A 194 -8.56 -2.98 -6.29
C PHE A 194 -9.67 -2.82 -7.33
N ALA A 195 -10.59 -1.86 -7.16
CA ALA A 195 -11.61 -1.55 -8.15
C ALA A 195 -11.01 -0.91 -9.41
N THR A 196 -9.93 -0.13 -9.27
CA THR A 196 -9.25 0.50 -10.41
C THR A 196 -8.31 -0.43 -11.16
N VAL A 197 -7.76 -1.47 -10.52
CA VAL A 197 -6.79 -2.40 -11.14
C VAL A 197 -7.32 -3.06 -12.44
N PRO A 198 -8.55 -3.59 -12.51
CA PRO A 198 -9.08 -4.19 -13.74
C PRO A 198 -9.25 -3.23 -14.93
N TRP A 199 -9.22 -1.92 -14.71
CA TRP A 199 -9.36 -0.90 -15.78
C TRP A 199 -8.03 -0.35 -16.26
N LEU A 200 -6.92 -0.70 -15.61
CA LEU A 200 -5.60 -0.28 -16.05
C LEU A 200 -5.19 -1.13 -17.27
N PRO A 201 -4.83 -0.50 -18.40
CA PRO A 201 -4.34 -1.24 -19.56
C PRO A 201 -3.04 -1.96 -19.19
N GLU A 202 -2.95 -3.23 -19.59
CA GLU A 202 -1.73 -4.01 -19.40
C GLU A 202 -0.57 -3.41 -20.20
N SER A 203 0.66 -3.56 -19.68
CA SER A 203 1.82 -3.00 -20.38
C SER A 203 2.04 -3.67 -21.75
N PRO A 204 2.36 -2.93 -22.83
CA PRO A 204 2.58 -3.51 -24.17
C PRO A 204 3.62 -4.64 -24.17
N ARG A 205 4.67 -4.51 -23.35
CA ARG A 205 5.71 -5.53 -23.16
C ARG A 205 5.15 -6.84 -22.60
N TRP A 206 4.28 -6.77 -21.59
CA TRP A 206 3.67 -7.97 -20.98
C TRP A 206 2.76 -8.70 -21.97
N LEU A 207 1.94 -7.95 -22.71
CA LEU A 207 1.06 -8.50 -23.74
C LEU A 207 1.86 -9.23 -24.82
N ILE A 208 2.93 -8.62 -25.33
CA ILE A 208 3.81 -9.23 -26.33
C ILE A 208 4.51 -10.48 -25.80
N ALA A 209 4.95 -10.48 -24.53
CA ALA A 209 5.54 -11.67 -23.89
C ALA A 209 4.56 -12.84 -23.73
N HIS A 210 3.25 -12.56 -23.64
CA HIS A 210 2.18 -13.56 -23.60
C HIS A 210 1.55 -13.82 -24.98
N GLN A 211 2.17 -13.36 -26.07
CA GLN A 211 1.71 -13.52 -27.45
C GLN A 211 0.42 -12.74 -27.81
N HIS A 212 -0.01 -11.79 -26.98
CA HIS A 212 -1.15 -10.89 -27.21
C HIS A 212 -0.75 -9.62 -28.00
N VAL A 213 -0.18 -9.79 -29.20
CA VAL A 213 0.38 -8.67 -29.99
C VAL A 213 -0.70 -7.67 -30.43
N ASN A 214 -1.89 -8.15 -30.82
CA ASN A 214 -2.97 -7.31 -31.33
C ASN A 214 -3.52 -6.32 -30.28
N GLU A 215 -3.43 -6.67 -28.99
CA GLU A 215 -3.85 -5.80 -27.88
C GLU A 215 -2.79 -4.74 -27.55
N ALA A 216 -1.52 -4.99 -27.87
CA ALA A 216 -0.42 -4.06 -27.61
C ALA A 216 -0.37 -2.87 -28.59
N ILE A 217 -0.76 -3.08 -29.85
CA ILE A 217 -0.75 -2.06 -30.92
C ILE A 217 -1.53 -0.78 -30.54
N PRO A 218 -2.81 -0.85 -30.12
CA PRO A 218 -3.56 0.36 -29.77
C PRO A 218 -2.98 1.08 -28.55
N ILE A 219 -2.33 0.35 -27.64
CA ILE A 219 -1.69 0.95 -26.45
C ILE A 219 -0.42 1.70 -26.85
N ILE A 220 0.42 1.14 -27.72
CA ILE A 220 1.61 1.82 -28.24
C ILE A 220 1.21 3.05 -29.07
N ALA A 221 0.18 2.93 -29.91
CA ALA A 221 -0.37 4.04 -30.68
C ALA A 221 -0.84 5.19 -29.77
N ALA A 222 -1.53 4.87 -28.67
CA ALA A 222 -1.95 5.86 -27.68
C ALA A 222 -0.77 6.50 -26.92
N LEU A 223 0.30 5.75 -26.64
CA LEU A 223 1.51 6.28 -25.96
C LEU A 223 2.31 7.23 -26.86
N GLU A 224 2.39 6.94 -28.15
CA GLU A 224 3.12 7.75 -29.14
C GLU A 224 2.27 8.88 -29.73
N GLU A 225 0.99 8.98 -29.35
CA GLU A 225 0.00 9.92 -29.89
C GLU A 225 -0.12 9.86 -31.42
N LYS A 226 -0.12 8.65 -31.98
CA LYS A 226 -0.09 8.38 -33.43
C LYS A 226 -1.08 7.29 -33.84
N ASP A 227 -1.35 7.23 -35.14
CA ASP A 227 -2.16 6.16 -35.72
C ASP A 227 -1.47 4.80 -35.58
N SER A 228 -2.28 3.73 -35.50
CA SER A 228 -1.78 2.36 -35.32
C SER A 228 -0.87 1.87 -36.46
N ASP A 229 -0.99 2.46 -37.65
CA ASP A 229 -0.20 2.14 -38.84
C ASP A 229 1.01 3.07 -39.03
N ASP A 230 1.25 4.04 -38.12
CA ASP A 230 2.39 4.95 -38.23
C ASP A 230 3.71 4.16 -38.13
N VAL A 231 4.70 4.59 -38.93
CA VAL A 231 6.03 3.97 -38.99
C VAL A 231 6.70 3.89 -37.62
N VAL A 232 6.45 4.86 -36.74
CA VAL A 232 7.00 4.87 -35.38
C VAL A 232 6.34 3.81 -34.51
N VAL A 233 5.02 3.62 -34.60
CA VAL A 233 4.30 2.59 -33.83
C VAL A 233 4.74 1.20 -34.25
N VAL A 234 4.84 0.94 -35.55
CA VAL A 234 5.31 -0.34 -36.11
C VAL A 234 6.75 -0.62 -35.69
N LYS A 235 7.64 0.38 -35.74
CA LYS A 235 9.03 0.24 -35.28
C LYS A 235 9.07 -0.11 -33.78
N THR A 236 8.37 0.65 -32.94
CA THR A 236 8.33 0.42 -31.49
C THR A 236 7.80 -0.98 -31.16
N LEU A 237 6.79 -1.46 -31.90
CA LEU A 237 6.27 -2.81 -31.76
C LEU A 237 7.34 -3.87 -32.09
N GLN A 238 8.04 -3.71 -33.22
CA GLN A 238 9.12 -4.62 -33.64
C GLN A 238 10.28 -4.63 -32.65
N ASP A 239 10.69 -3.46 -32.13
CA ASP A 239 11.77 -3.33 -31.15
C ASP A 239 11.40 -4.02 -29.83
N ILE A 240 10.14 -3.90 -29.38
CA ILE A 240 9.65 -4.60 -28.20
C ILE A 240 9.60 -6.11 -28.44
N GLN A 241 9.08 -6.57 -29.58
CA GLN A 241 9.03 -8.00 -29.93
C GLN A 241 10.43 -8.62 -29.96
N TYR A 242 11.37 -7.97 -30.63
CA TYR A 242 12.77 -8.40 -30.68
C TYR A 242 13.40 -8.45 -29.29
N SER A 243 13.16 -7.42 -28.47
CA SER A 243 13.66 -7.38 -27.09
C SER A 243 13.12 -8.54 -26.26
N VAL A 244 11.82 -8.81 -26.34
CA VAL A 244 11.15 -9.87 -25.57
C VAL A 244 11.62 -11.26 -26.03
N SER A 245 11.70 -11.51 -27.35
CA SER A 245 12.24 -12.77 -27.86
C SER A 245 13.69 -12.98 -27.45
N TYR A 246 14.50 -11.93 -27.53
CA TYR A 246 15.89 -11.97 -27.07
C TYR A 246 16.00 -12.26 -25.57
N GLU A 247 15.18 -11.63 -24.72
CA GLU A 247 15.14 -11.85 -23.27
C GLU A 247 14.71 -13.28 -22.89
N LEU A 248 13.76 -13.87 -23.62
CA LEU A 248 13.31 -15.26 -23.45
C LEU A 248 14.38 -16.26 -23.86
N GLU A 249 15.05 -16.02 -25.00
CA GLU A 249 16.10 -16.91 -25.53
C GLU A 249 17.42 -16.80 -24.74
N HIS A 250 17.76 -15.62 -24.22
CA HIS A 250 19.05 -15.32 -23.59
C HIS A 250 18.95 -15.03 -22.09
N SER A 251 17.97 -15.61 -21.39
CA SER A 251 17.77 -15.38 -19.96
C SER A 251 18.99 -15.77 -19.11
N ILE A 252 19.65 -14.77 -18.52
CA ILE A 252 20.95 -14.94 -17.85
C ILE A 252 20.78 -15.43 -16.40
N PRO A 253 21.46 -16.49 -15.92
CA PRO A 253 21.38 -16.95 -14.54
C PRO A 253 21.83 -15.91 -13.50
N TRP A 254 21.25 -15.93 -12.29
CA TRP A 254 21.58 -14.99 -11.20
C TRP A 254 23.07 -14.93 -10.83
N LYS A 255 23.80 -16.04 -10.99
CA LYS A 255 25.25 -16.12 -10.73
C LYS A 255 26.07 -15.15 -11.60
N TYR A 256 25.56 -14.78 -12.77
CA TYR A 256 26.22 -13.86 -13.69
C TYR A 256 26.22 -12.41 -13.18
N LEU A 257 25.19 -12.00 -12.42
CA LEU A 257 25.12 -10.67 -11.82
C LEU A 257 26.29 -10.41 -10.86
N LEU A 258 26.73 -11.46 -10.16
CA LEU A 258 27.80 -11.37 -9.15
C LEU A 258 29.20 -11.63 -9.70
N ARG A 259 29.34 -12.45 -10.76
CA ARG A 259 30.66 -12.87 -11.29
C ARG A 259 31.08 -12.18 -12.61
N GLY A 260 30.16 -11.59 -13.36
CA GLY A 260 30.42 -11.08 -14.72
C GLY A 260 30.84 -12.16 -15.72
N LYS A 261 30.78 -11.90 -17.03
CA LYS A 261 31.35 -12.81 -18.04
C LYS A 261 32.86 -12.60 -18.09
N LYS A 262 33.64 -13.52 -17.54
CA LYS A 262 35.05 -13.64 -17.93
C LYS A 262 35.08 -14.37 -19.27
N GLY A 263 35.30 -13.65 -20.38
CA GLY A 263 35.81 -14.30 -21.59
C GLY A 263 35.35 -13.82 -22.97
N ASP A 264 34.42 -12.88 -23.12
CA ASP A 264 34.08 -12.33 -24.45
C ASP A 264 34.02 -10.80 -24.37
N GLY A 265 34.50 -10.12 -25.42
CA GLY A 265 34.55 -8.65 -25.56
C GLY A 265 33.20 -7.91 -25.56
N HIS A 266 32.14 -8.53 -25.04
CA HIS A 266 30.78 -7.99 -24.92
C HIS A 266 30.31 -7.91 -23.45
N ASP A 267 31.21 -7.70 -22.48
CA ASP A 267 30.82 -7.51 -21.09
C ASP A 267 30.22 -6.10 -20.87
N THR A 268 28.90 -6.03 -20.75
CA THR A 268 28.13 -4.79 -20.51
C THR A 268 28.30 -4.20 -19.10
N LYS A 269 29.38 -4.56 -18.37
CA LYS A 269 29.71 -4.09 -17.01
C LYS A 269 28.54 -4.21 -16.04
N THR A 270 27.91 -5.38 -16.07
CA THR A 270 26.71 -5.72 -15.31
C THR A 270 26.78 -5.35 -13.83
N LEU A 271 27.90 -5.69 -13.17
CA LEU A 271 28.08 -5.40 -11.73
C LEU A 271 28.10 -3.89 -11.44
N ARG A 272 28.73 -3.09 -12.30
CA ARG A 272 28.76 -1.63 -12.16
C ARG A 272 27.35 -1.05 -12.28
N ARG A 273 26.58 -1.51 -13.27
CA ARG A 273 25.20 -1.04 -13.51
C ARG A 273 24.28 -1.41 -12.34
N LEU A 274 24.43 -2.62 -11.81
CA LEU A 274 23.70 -3.07 -10.62
C LEU A 274 24.06 -2.25 -9.37
N LEU A 275 25.35 -1.98 -9.13
CA LEU A 275 25.78 -1.15 -7.99
C LEU A 275 25.33 0.30 -8.11
N LEU A 276 25.29 0.87 -9.32
CA LEU A 276 24.75 2.21 -9.55
C LEU A 276 23.24 2.26 -9.29
N GLY A 277 22.49 1.26 -9.77
CA GLY A 277 21.06 1.13 -9.47
C GLY A 277 20.78 1.00 -7.96
N ALA A 278 21.44 0.06 -7.29
CA ALA A 278 21.31 -0.12 -5.84
C ALA A 278 21.80 1.10 -5.04
N GLY A 279 22.86 1.77 -5.52
CA GLY A 279 23.44 2.96 -4.89
C GLY A 279 22.46 4.13 -4.85
N THR A 280 21.70 4.37 -5.93
CA THR A 280 20.65 5.42 -5.91
C THR A 280 19.60 5.15 -4.83
N GLN A 281 19.14 3.91 -4.71
CA GLN A 281 18.14 3.49 -3.72
C GLN A 281 18.67 3.57 -2.29
N PHE A 282 19.94 3.24 -2.08
CA PHE A 282 20.62 3.44 -0.80
C PHE A 282 20.69 4.93 -0.42
N MET A 283 21.21 5.78 -1.30
CA MET A 283 21.35 7.22 -1.05
C MET A 283 20.00 7.90 -0.78
N GLN A 284 18.94 7.47 -1.47
CA GLN A 284 17.57 7.96 -1.26
C GLN A 284 17.11 7.82 0.20
N GLN A 285 17.37 6.67 0.82
CA GLN A 285 16.94 6.42 2.19
C GLN A 285 17.64 7.37 3.18
N PHE A 286 18.85 7.80 2.84
CA PHE A 286 19.60 8.81 3.58
C PHE A 286 19.20 10.26 3.30
N GLY A 287 18.26 10.50 2.38
CA GLY A 287 17.65 11.81 2.16
C GLY A 287 16.79 12.32 3.32
N GLY A 288 16.55 11.50 4.36
CA GLY A 288 15.92 11.94 5.62
C GLY A 288 14.39 11.82 5.68
N ILE A 289 13.73 11.42 4.59
CA ILE A 289 12.26 11.33 4.50
C ILE A 289 11.62 10.46 5.60
N ASN A 290 12.20 9.30 5.88
CA ASN A 290 11.67 8.39 6.91
C ASN A 290 11.83 8.98 8.32
N ILE A 291 12.96 9.62 8.58
CA ILE A 291 13.32 10.17 9.89
C ILE A 291 12.38 11.30 10.27
N MET A 292 12.06 12.17 9.30
CA MET A 292 11.10 13.24 9.48
C MET A 292 9.71 12.73 9.87
N SER A 293 9.32 11.58 9.32
CA SER A 293 8.05 10.93 9.66
C SER A 293 7.99 10.49 11.14
N TYR A 294 9.12 10.08 11.73
CA TYR A 294 9.22 9.76 13.16
C TYR A 294 9.31 10.99 14.06
N TYR A 295 9.80 12.11 13.54
CA TYR A 295 9.93 13.36 14.30
C TYR A 295 8.62 14.15 14.35
N LEU A 296 7.71 13.92 13.40
CA LEU A 296 6.43 14.63 13.27
C LEU A 296 5.54 14.52 14.54
N PRO A 297 5.37 13.34 15.17
CA PRO A 297 4.56 13.23 16.40
C PRO A 297 5.23 13.87 17.61
N THR A 298 6.56 13.84 17.70
CA THR A 298 7.34 14.36 18.85
C THR A 298 7.35 15.88 18.90
N VAL A 299 7.44 16.55 17.75
CA VAL A 299 7.50 18.02 17.67
C VAL A 299 6.12 18.67 17.78
N GLY A 300 5.06 17.96 17.37
CA GLY A 300 3.68 18.43 17.44
C GLY A 300 3.20 18.77 18.86
N GLN A 301 3.89 18.32 19.91
CA GLN A 301 3.50 18.55 21.30
C GLN A 301 4.04 19.86 21.92
N GLN A 302 5.05 20.52 21.34
CA GLN A 302 5.70 21.67 22.01
C GLN A 302 5.90 22.94 21.14
N LEU A 303 5.97 22.85 19.80
CA LEU A 303 6.19 24.00 18.92
C LEU A 303 5.40 23.84 17.60
N ALA A 304 4.07 23.86 17.71
CA ALA A 304 3.19 23.21 16.73
C ALA A 304 3.26 23.80 15.30
N PHE A 305 3.05 25.09 15.08
CA PHE A 305 2.79 25.55 13.70
C PHE A 305 4.04 25.71 12.81
N LEU A 306 5.09 26.36 13.31
CA LEU A 306 6.28 26.64 12.50
C LEU A 306 7.03 25.34 12.18
N ALA A 307 7.18 24.46 13.16
CA ALA A 307 7.90 23.21 12.97
C ALA A 307 7.13 22.23 12.06
N ILE A 308 5.81 22.09 12.22
CA ILE A 308 4.99 21.28 11.31
C ILE A 308 5.10 21.83 9.87
N THR A 309 5.05 23.16 9.69
CA THR A 309 5.19 23.77 8.36
C THR A 309 6.55 23.47 7.73
N ILE A 310 7.64 23.57 8.50
CA ILE A 310 9.00 23.25 8.02
C ILE A 310 9.12 21.77 7.65
N ILE A 311 8.56 20.88 8.47
CA ILE A 311 8.58 19.44 8.20
C ILE A 311 7.79 19.10 6.92
N LEU A 312 6.59 19.65 6.76
CA LEU A 312 5.79 19.45 5.55
C LEU A 312 6.48 20.01 4.30
N ARG A 313 7.09 21.19 4.41
CA ARG A 313 7.88 21.76 3.31
C ARG A 313 9.11 20.92 2.97
N PHE A 314 9.77 20.32 3.95
CA PHE A 314 10.86 19.40 3.72
C PHE A 314 10.38 18.14 2.97
N VAL A 315 9.23 17.59 3.36
CA VAL A 315 8.62 16.44 2.68
C VAL A 315 8.27 16.79 1.22
N ASP A 316 7.66 17.96 0.99
CA ASP A 316 7.36 18.45 -0.37
C ASP A 316 8.63 18.58 -1.23
N ILE A 317 9.67 19.22 -0.70
CA ILE A 317 10.95 19.41 -1.42
C ILE A 317 11.61 18.06 -1.70
N SER A 318 11.57 17.14 -0.74
CA SER A 318 12.11 15.79 -0.90
C SER A 318 11.34 15.01 -1.97
N ALA A 319 10.01 15.10 -1.98
CA ALA A 319 9.16 14.45 -2.98
C ALA A 319 9.42 14.97 -4.40
N ASN A 320 9.62 16.29 -4.55
CA ASN A 320 9.89 16.93 -5.84
C ASN A 320 11.36 16.83 -6.31
N SER A 321 12.25 16.23 -5.52
CA SER A 321 13.68 16.12 -5.84
C SER A 321 14.09 14.67 -6.10
N MET A 322 15.02 14.12 -5.32
CA MET A 322 15.64 12.82 -5.56
C MET A 322 14.74 11.62 -5.20
N LEU A 323 13.47 11.82 -4.86
CA LEU A 323 12.61 10.70 -4.48
C LEU A 323 12.18 9.85 -5.68
N GLY A 324 11.93 10.47 -6.84
CA GLY A 324 11.52 9.75 -8.05
C GLY A 324 12.68 9.11 -8.83
N VAL A 325 13.83 9.78 -8.89
CA VAL A 325 14.98 9.38 -9.72
C VAL A 325 15.46 7.94 -9.42
N PRO A 326 15.65 7.50 -8.16
CA PRO A 326 16.09 6.15 -7.83
C PRO A 326 15.14 5.04 -8.28
N TRP A 327 13.86 5.32 -8.52
CA TRP A 327 12.91 4.32 -9.02
C TRP A 327 13.02 4.11 -10.52
N LEU A 328 13.39 5.14 -11.27
CA LEU A 328 13.56 5.08 -12.72
C LEU A 328 14.98 4.66 -13.11
N TYR A 329 15.98 5.18 -12.41
CA TYR A 329 17.39 5.03 -12.75
C TYR A 329 17.87 3.57 -12.90
N PRO A 330 17.51 2.61 -12.03
CA PRO A 330 17.86 1.20 -12.20
C PRO A 330 17.28 0.61 -13.49
N THR A 331 16.12 1.06 -13.93
CA THR A 331 15.48 0.53 -15.15
C THR A 331 16.13 1.09 -16.42
N GLU A 332 16.57 2.35 -16.38
CA GLU A 332 17.28 3.02 -17.46
C GLU A 332 18.71 2.50 -17.59
N ILE A 333 19.40 2.32 -16.47
CA ILE A 333 20.81 1.95 -16.48
C ILE A 333 21.03 0.47 -16.74
N ASN A 334 20.09 -0.45 -16.53
CA ASN A 334 20.34 -1.89 -16.73
C ASN A 334 20.04 -2.34 -18.18
N CYS A 335 20.82 -3.30 -18.69
CA CYS A 335 20.55 -3.88 -20.01
C CYS A 335 19.22 -4.64 -20.03
N LEU A 336 18.62 -4.76 -21.21
CA LEU A 336 17.34 -5.42 -21.46
C LEU A 336 17.14 -6.73 -20.65
N PRO A 337 18.00 -7.76 -20.77
CA PRO A 337 17.82 -9.04 -20.07
C PRO A 337 18.08 -9.01 -18.56
N LEU A 338 18.72 -7.97 -18.03
CA LEU A 338 19.03 -7.84 -16.61
C LEU A 338 18.19 -6.78 -15.91
N ARG A 339 17.34 -6.05 -16.65
CA ARG A 339 16.56 -4.92 -16.13
C ARG A 339 15.68 -5.32 -14.95
N THR A 340 14.89 -6.38 -15.09
CA THR A 340 14.01 -6.86 -14.01
C THR A 340 14.79 -7.29 -12.78
N LYS A 341 15.95 -7.93 -12.96
CA LYS A 341 16.80 -8.39 -11.84
C LYS A 341 17.52 -7.24 -11.16
N GLY A 342 18.03 -6.29 -11.94
CA GLY A 342 18.67 -5.08 -11.43
C GLY A 342 17.69 -4.18 -10.68
N ALA A 343 16.46 -4.02 -11.19
CA ALA A 343 15.37 -3.35 -10.49
C ALA A 343 15.04 -4.05 -9.17
N ALA A 344 14.89 -5.39 -9.18
CA ALA A 344 14.62 -6.16 -7.96
C ALA A 344 15.72 -6.00 -6.90
N VAL A 345 17.00 -6.02 -7.28
CA VAL A 345 18.12 -5.78 -6.36
C VAL A 345 18.09 -4.37 -5.81
N ALA A 346 17.82 -3.36 -6.65
CA ALA A 346 17.71 -1.97 -6.21
C ALA A 346 16.55 -1.78 -5.21
N THR A 347 15.38 -2.37 -5.49
CA THR A 347 14.23 -2.37 -4.56
C THR A 347 14.57 -3.11 -3.26
N CYS A 348 15.28 -4.22 -3.30
CA CYS A 348 15.75 -4.93 -2.10
C CYS A 348 16.68 -4.05 -1.26
N THR A 349 17.62 -3.35 -1.89
CA THR A 349 18.50 -2.39 -1.21
C THR A 349 17.70 -1.26 -0.56
N ASN A 350 16.66 -0.75 -1.21
CA ASN A 350 15.77 0.26 -0.62
C ASN A 350 15.17 -0.22 0.70
N TRP A 351 14.50 -1.37 0.70
CA TRP A 351 13.80 -1.88 1.88
C TRP A 351 14.75 -2.27 3.01
N ILE A 352 15.89 -2.90 2.69
CA ILE A 352 16.91 -3.21 3.71
C ILE A 352 17.42 -1.94 4.37
N THR A 353 17.76 -0.93 3.56
CA THR A 353 18.28 0.33 4.08
C THR A 353 17.21 1.08 4.87
N ASN A 354 15.95 1.05 4.41
CA ASN A 354 14.81 1.60 5.13
C ASN A 354 14.69 0.96 6.52
N SER A 355 14.69 -0.37 6.62
CA SER A 355 14.63 -1.09 7.90
C SER A 355 15.74 -0.68 8.85
N ILE A 356 16.99 -0.60 8.35
CA ILE A 356 18.15 -0.18 9.15
C ILE A 356 17.95 1.24 9.70
N ILE A 357 17.49 2.18 8.86
CA ILE A 357 17.27 3.57 9.28
C ILE A 357 16.15 3.65 10.31
N VAL A 358 15.06 2.92 10.11
CA VAL A 358 13.92 2.87 11.04
C VAL A 358 14.36 2.36 12.42
N GLU A 359 15.22 1.34 12.48
CA GLU A 359 15.72 0.80 13.75
C GLU A 359 16.70 1.74 14.46
N ILE A 360 17.59 2.40 13.71
CA ILE A 360 18.61 3.29 14.29
C ILE A 360 18.00 4.64 14.72
N THR A 361 16.96 5.12 14.04
CA THR A 361 16.43 6.47 14.24
C THR A 361 15.97 6.77 15.67
N PRO A 362 15.16 5.93 16.34
CA PRO A 362 14.76 6.18 17.73
C PRO A 362 15.95 6.22 18.69
N ILE A 363 16.92 5.31 18.51
CA ILE A 363 18.14 5.23 19.33
C ILE A 363 19.00 6.47 19.11
N GLY A 364 19.14 6.91 17.86
CA GLY A 364 19.89 8.11 17.48
C GLY A 364 19.29 9.38 18.06
N ILE A 365 17.97 9.55 17.96
CA ILE A 365 17.27 10.72 18.52
C ILE A 365 17.40 10.76 20.04
N ASN A 366 17.19 9.63 20.73
CA ASN A 366 17.23 9.57 22.19
C ASN A 366 18.63 9.84 22.77
N ASN A 367 19.69 9.37 22.11
CA ASN A 367 21.06 9.50 22.63
C ASN A 367 21.79 10.77 22.14
N LEU A 368 21.56 11.19 20.89
CA LEU A 368 22.32 12.27 20.24
C LEU A 368 21.52 13.56 20.06
N GLY A 369 20.18 13.50 20.17
CA GLY A 369 19.30 14.64 19.97
C GLY A 369 19.55 15.34 18.64
N TRP A 370 19.84 16.65 18.69
CA TRP A 370 20.09 17.45 17.50
C TRP A 370 21.37 17.06 16.73
N LYS A 371 22.37 16.46 17.40
CA LYS A 371 23.63 16.05 16.76
C LYS A 371 23.44 14.93 15.75
N PHE A 372 22.34 14.18 15.86
CA PHE A 372 21.97 13.15 14.89
C PHE A 372 21.80 13.74 13.48
N TRP A 373 21.26 14.97 13.36
CA TRP A 373 21.09 15.65 12.07
C TRP A 373 22.42 15.96 11.37
N ILE A 374 23.51 16.15 12.11
CA ILE A 374 24.84 16.40 11.53
C ILE A 374 25.30 15.19 10.71
N VAL A 375 25.01 13.97 11.19
CA VAL A 375 25.37 12.73 10.49
C VAL A 375 24.68 12.67 9.13
N TRP A 376 23.40 13.04 9.06
CA TRP A 376 22.64 13.10 7.80
C TRP A 376 23.17 14.18 6.87
N THR A 377 23.45 15.38 7.38
CA THR A 377 24.02 16.46 6.57
C THR A 377 25.37 16.08 5.95
N LEU A 378 26.27 15.49 6.74
CA LEU A 378 27.59 15.06 6.26
C LEU A 378 27.46 13.94 5.22
N THR A 379 26.57 12.98 5.46
CA THR A 379 26.35 11.85 4.55
C THR A 379 25.76 12.31 3.22
N ASN A 380 24.76 13.20 3.23
CA ASN A 380 24.20 13.81 2.02
C ASN A 380 25.24 14.65 1.26
N THR A 381 26.06 15.42 1.97
CA THR A 381 27.14 16.21 1.36
C THR A 381 28.17 15.31 0.69
N ALA A 382 28.49 14.15 1.28
CA ALA A 382 29.41 13.17 0.69
C ALA A 382 28.84 12.48 -0.56
N PHE A 383 27.51 12.40 -0.70
CA PHE A 383 26.88 11.81 -1.89
C PHE A 383 26.91 12.73 -3.11
N LEU A 384 26.88 14.05 -2.94
CA LEU A 384 26.95 15.01 -4.06
C LEU A 384 28.15 14.78 -4.99
N PRO A 385 29.42 14.68 -4.51
CA PRO A 385 30.54 14.39 -5.40
C PRO A 385 30.45 12.99 -6.00
N ILE A 386 29.93 12.00 -5.28
CA ILE A 386 29.76 10.64 -5.80
C ILE A 386 28.79 10.63 -7.00
N ILE A 387 27.66 11.31 -6.86
CA ILE A 387 26.69 11.47 -7.94
C ILE A 387 27.35 12.18 -9.12
N TYR A 388 28.02 13.31 -8.88
CA TYR A 388 28.66 14.10 -9.93
C TYR A 388 29.73 13.34 -10.72
N PHE A 389 30.58 12.54 -10.06
CA PHE A 389 31.70 11.87 -10.73
C PHE A 389 31.35 10.50 -11.31
N VAL A 390 30.41 9.77 -10.71
CA VAL A 390 30.23 8.32 -10.97
C VAL A 390 28.95 8.00 -11.72
N TYR A 391 27.92 8.86 -11.64
CA TYR A 391 26.61 8.59 -12.23
C TYR A 391 26.46 9.21 -13.61
N PRO A 392 26.22 8.42 -14.68
CA PRO A 392 25.88 8.96 -15.99
C PRO A 392 24.49 9.59 -16.04
N GLU A 393 24.34 10.60 -16.90
CA GLU A 393 23.07 11.25 -17.23
C GLU A 393 22.27 10.36 -18.19
N THR A 394 21.03 10.06 -17.82
CA THR A 394 20.12 9.18 -18.57
C THR A 394 19.00 9.97 -19.27
N ALA A 395 18.86 11.27 -19.01
CA ALA A 395 17.86 12.11 -19.65
C ALA A 395 18.00 12.12 -21.19
N ASN A 396 16.87 11.97 -21.87
CA ASN A 396 16.76 11.92 -23.35
C ASN A 396 17.65 10.85 -24.00
N ARG A 397 17.90 9.72 -23.32
CA ARG A 397 18.61 8.56 -23.89
C ARG A 397 17.66 7.43 -24.17
N THR A 398 17.92 6.72 -25.26
CA THR A 398 17.29 5.41 -25.48
C THR A 398 18.00 4.35 -24.64
N LEU A 399 17.35 3.21 -24.44
CA LEU A 399 17.90 2.13 -23.62
C LEU A 399 19.11 1.48 -24.34
N GLU A 400 19.11 1.55 -25.67
CA GLU A 400 20.12 1.06 -26.59
C GLU A 400 21.37 1.95 -26.56
N ASP A 401 21.20 3.28 -26.41
CA ASP A 401 22.31 4.24 -26.27
C ASP A 401 23.15 3.91 -25.02
N LEU A 402 22.49 3.58 -23.90
CA LEU A 402 23.17 3.22 -22.65
C LEU A 402 23.88 1.86 -22.76
N ASP A 403 23.26 0.88 -23.40
CA ASP A 403 23.89 -0.41 -23.66
C ASP A 403 25.15 -0.26 -24.53
N PHE A 404 25.13 0.62 -25.53
CA PHE A 404 26.30 0.93 -26.35
C PHE A 404 27.41 1.58 -25.54
N TYR A 405 27.08 2.59 -24.74
CA TYR A 405 28.04 3.25 -23.86
C TYR A 405 28.76 2.24 -22.95
N TYR A 406 28.04 1.32 -22.29
CA TYR A 406 28.68 0.34 -21.43
C TYR A 406 29.49 -0.73 -22.17
N ARG A 407 29.17 -1.03 -23.44
CA ARG A 407 29.97 -1.91 -24.30
C ARG A 407 31.32 -1.30 -24.69
N SER A 408 31.41 0.03 -24.80
CA SER A 408 32.66 0.75 -25.08
C SER A 408 33.67 0.80 -23.92
N ASN A 409 33.43 0.05 -22.83
CA ASN A 409 34.27 -0.03 -21.63
C ASN A 409 34.66 1.34 -21.02
N PRO A 410 33.67 2.14 -20.58
CA PRO A 410 33.92 3.50 -20.14
C PRO A 410 34.59 3.56 -18.75
N SER A 411 35.35 4.64 -18.49
CA SER A 411 35.97 4.90 -17.19
C SER A 411 34.93 4.99 -16.07
N LEU A 412 35.36 4.69 -14.83
CA LEU A 412 34.53 4.83 -13.63
C LEU A 412 34.09 6.28 -13.40
N ILE A 413 34.99 7.22 -13.70
CA ILE A 413 34.71 8.66 -13.69
C ILE A 413 34.02 9.01 -15.01
N VAL A 414 32.82 9.55 -14.93
CA VAL A 414 31.96 9.87 -16.09
C VAL A 414 32.21 11.29 -16.60
N THR A 415 32.72 12.20 -15.76
CA THR A 415 32.95 13.62 -16.08
C THR A 415 33.99 13.86 -17.18
N THR A 416 34.79 12.84 -17.52
CA THR A 416 35.75 12.89 -18.63
C THR A 416 35.07 12.85 -20.00
N ASN A 417 33.82 12.38 -20.10
CA ASN A 417 33.08 12.29 -21.34
C ASN A 417 31.83 13.18 -21.34
N ARG A 418 31.90 14.31 -22.05
CA ARG A 418 30.80 15.28 -22.18
C ARG A 418 29.54 14.69 -22.85
N ALA A 419 29.70 13.61 -23.63
CA ALA A 419 28.59 12.92 -24.27
C ALA A 419 27.73 12.12 -23.28
N VAL A 420 28.15 11.95 -22.02
CA VAL A 420 27.47 11.13 -21.00
C VAL A 420 26.99 11.98 -19.81
N THR A 421 27.44 13.22 -19.71
CA THR A 421 27.01 14.20 -18.69
C THR A 421 26.03 15.24 -19.24
N SER A 422 25.74 15.20 -20.55
CA SER A 422 24.77 16.12 -21.18
C SER A 422 23.36 15.55 -21.15
N SER A 423 22.41 16.38 -20.72
CA SER A 423 20.97 16.12 -20.76
C SER A 423 20.36 16.15 -22.17
N LYS A 424 21.08 16.74 -23.13
CA LYS A 424 20.70 16.68 -24.55
C LYS A 424 21.29 15.41 -25.16
N ARG A 425 20.50 14.72 -25.97
CA ARG A 425 20.97 13.56 -26.72
C ARG A 425 22.07 13.99 -27.71
N PRO A 426 23.30 13.44 -27.62
CA PRO A 426 24.39 13.75 -28.53
C PRO A 426 24.06 13.35 -29.96
N GLN A 427 24.56 14.15 -30.91
CA GLN A 427 24.28 13.96 -32.33
C GLN A 427 24.74 12.59 -32.87
N GLU A 428 25.78 12.00 -32.26
CA GLU A 428 26.28 10.66 -32.62
C GLU A 428 25.21 9.57 -32.50
N TYR A 429 24.42 9.59 -31.42
CA TYR A 429 23.33 8.63 -31.21
C TYR A 429 22.16 8.89 -32.16
N ILE A 430 21.86 10.16 -32.44
CA ILE A 430 20.79 10.55 -33.36
C ILE A 430 21.12 10.13 -34.80
N ASN A 431 22.35 10.39 -35.25
CA ASN A 431 22.79 10.03 -36.60
C ASN A 431 22.74 8.51 -36.80
N ARG A 432 23.17 7.74 -35.80
CA ARG A 432 23.10 6.28 -35.84
C ARG A 432 21.67 5.77 -35.95
N GLU A 433 20.76 6.31 -35.14
CA GLU A 433 19.35 5.91 -35.23
C GLU A 433 18.75 6.28 -36.59
N GLN A 434 19.10 7.45 -37.14
CA GLN A 434 18.68 7.85 -38.49
C GLN A 434 19.23 6.93 -39.58
N GLU A 435 20.47 6.47 -39.44
CA GLU A 435 21.08 5.48 -40.34
C GLU A 435 20.38 4.12 -40.26
N GLU A 436 20.16 3.60 -39.05
CA GLU A 436 19.40 2.36 -38.82
C GLU A 436 17.97 2.49 -39.39
N MET A 437 17.34 3.66 -39.23
CA MET A 437 16.01 3.95 -39.78
C MET A 437 15.98 4.04 -41.29
N ALA A 438 16.99 4.66 -41.91
CA ALA A 438 17.12 4.71 -43.35
C ALA A 438 17.36 3.31 -43.94
N GLU A 439 18.11 2.46 -43.24
CA GLU A 439 18.36 1.08 -43.66
C GLU A 439 17.08 0.23 -43.58
N ILE A 440 16.29 0.37 -42.50
CA ILE A 440 14.99 -0.30 -42.36
C ILE A 440 14.02 0.16 -43.47
N ARG A 441 13.94 1.46 -43.75
CA ARG A 441 13.12 1.98 -44.86
C ARG A 441 13.54 1.43 -46.22
N ARG A 442 14.84 1.26 -46.46
CA ARG A 442 15.36 0.61 -47.68
C ARG A 442 14.99 -0.87 -47.74
N ARG A 443 15.09 -1.61 -46.63
CA ARG A 443 14.70 -3.02 -46.59
C ARG A 443 13.20 -3.21 -46.80
N ALA A 444 12.38 -2.33 -46.22
CA ALA A 444 10.94 -2.32 -46.40
C ALA A 444 10.54 -2.03 -47.85
N SER A 445 11.15 -1.02 -48.49
CA SER A 445 10.85 -0.70 -49.90
C SER A 445 11.31 -1.79 -50.87
N VAL A 446 12.43 -2.47 -50.58
CA VAL A 446 12.89 -3.64 -51.33
C VAL A 446 11.92 -4.82 -51.16
N HIS A 447 11.42 -5.06 -49.95
CA HIS A 447 10.45 -6.12 -49.68
C HIS A 447 9.09 -5.84 -50.35
N GLU A 448 8.65 -4.58 -50.37
CA GLU A 448 7.42 -4.15 -51.04
C GLU A 448 7.54 -4.25 -52.58
N ALA A 449 8.70 -3.90 -53.13
CA ALA A 449 9.01 -4.09 -54.55
C ALA A 449 9.07 -5.58 -54.93
N TYR A 450 9.64 -6.43 -54.06
CA TYR A 450 9.67 -7.87 -54.24
C TYR A 450 8.26 -8.48 -54.23
N ASN A 451 7.40 -8.10 -53.28
CA ASN A 451 6.03 -8.60 -53.18
C ASN A 451 5.14 -8.12 -54.34
N LYS A 452 5.33 -6.88 -54.84
CA LYS A 452 4.65 -6.41 -56.06
C LYS A 452 5.07 -7.17 -57.32
N ASN A 453 6.32 -7.60 -57.41
CA ASN A 453 6.79 -8.42 -58.53
C ASN A 453 6.30 -9.87 -58.43
N ALA A 454 6.17 -10.41 -57.22
CA ALA A 454 5.62 -11.75 -56.98
C ALA A 454 4.10 -11.85 -57.18
N ALA A 455 3.35 -10.76 -57.01
CA ALA A 455 1.91 -10.69 -57.26
C ALA A 455 1.54 -10.49 -58.75
N ASN A 456 2.52 -10.14 -59.58
CA ASN A 456 2.38 -9.93 -61.03
C ASN A 456 2.93 -11.10 -61.87
N GLN A 457 3.28 -12.22 -61.23
CA GLN A 457 3.57 -13.52 -61.83
C GLN A 457 2.48 -14.50 -61.40
#